data_AF-A0A3F2RSA6-F1
#
_entry.id   AF-A0A3F2RSA6-F1
#
_cell.length_a   1.000
_cell.length_b   1.000
_cell.length_c   1.000
_cell.angle_alpha   90.00
_cell.angle_beta   90.00
_cell.angle_gamma   90.00
#
_symmetry.space_group_name_H-M   'P 1'
#
loop_
_entity.id
_entity.type
_entity.pdbx_description
1 polymer ?
#
loop_
_entity_poly.entity_id
_entity_poly.type
_entity_poly.pdbx_seq_one_letter_code
_entity_poly.pdbx_strand_id
1 'polypeptide(L)'
;MLGAFGRRALAVVLGSVVCLAWFDATSVLAEGEEPTNPVCRNIAKGSLSFCSMVDYSAVVDADDPTGALFDTKAEFYYRNVDIVLQRFGCHAKYSVYGCDDCREAYKYWICSIKFQKCGSQTVTTDQGNLLQYYTQQCDFTSTLTTSAAASSLSTSTTARKGATSTCVEGSSGRYRTCLSICEDVVRKCPYVLNFQCPTTETPFFSSDITTCNKMDRVTNPDRPSRPWPGTFADA
;
A
#
# COMPACT_ATOMS: atom_id res chain seq x y z
N MET A 1 -33.32 -28.85 -77.31
CA MET A 1 -33.89 -27.74 -76.52
C MET A 1 -33.84 -28.12 -75.04
N LEU A 2 -33.07 -27.34 -74.26
CA LEU A 2 -32.99 -27.25 -72.78
C LEU A 2 -32.75 -28.55 -71.99
N GLY A 3 -31.76 -28.74 -71.13
CA GLY A 3 -30.82 -27.83 -70.45
C GLY A 3 -30.49 -28.49 -69.10
N ALA A 4 -29.43 -29.30 -69.04
CA ALA A 4 -29.05 -30.08 -67.86
C ALA A 4 -28.15 -29.25 -66.92
N PHE A 5 -28.65 -28.99 -65.71
CA PHE A 5 -27.91 -28.39 -64.60
C PHE A 5 -26.97 -29.41 -63.94
N GLY A 6 -25.77 -28.96 -63.56
CA GLY A 6 -25.01 -29.57 -62.47
C GLY A 6 -23.56 -29.92 -62.78
N ARG A 7 -22.65 -28.94 -62.64
CA ARG A 7 -21.22 -29.21 -62.40
C ARG A 7 -20.65 -28.26 -61.35
N ARG A 8 -20.43 -28.84 -60.17
CA ARG A 8 -19.38 -28.62 -59.15
C ARG A 8 -18.56 -27.33 -59.29
N ALA A 9 -18.72 -26.41 -58.34
CA ALA A 9 -17.74 -25.38 -58.03
C ALA A 9 -17.13 -25.67 -56.64
N LEU A 10 -15.80 -25.66 -56.64
CA LEU A 10 -14.88 -26.00 -55.55
C LEU A 10 -14.94 -24.95 -54.44
N ALA A 11 -14.83 -25.40 -53.19
CA ALA A 11 -14.65 -24.56 -52.02
C ALA A 11 -13.29 -23.84 -52.06
N VAL A 12 -13.30 -22.52 -51.82
CA VAL A 12 -12.14 -21.79 -51.28
C VAL A 12 -12.68 -20.75 -50.29
N VAL A 13 -12.64 -21.12 -49.01
CA VAL A 13 -12.82 -20.19 -47.89
C VAL A 13 -11.50 -19.46 -47.72
N LEU A 14 -11.43 -18.19 -48.12
CA LEU A 14 -10.29 -17.32 -47.84
C LEU A 14 -10.40 -16.82 -46.39
N GLY A 15 -9.40 -17.23 -45.59
CA GLY A 15 -9.35 -17.04 -44.15
C GLY A 15 -9.32 -15.58 -43.71
N SER A 16 -10.15 -15.28 -42.73
CA SER A 16 -10.04 -14.09 -41.91
C SER A 16 -8.81 -14.22 -41.03
N VAL A 17 -7.82 -13.35 -41.24
CA VAL A 17 -6.67 -13.18 -40.34
C VAL A 17 -7.22 -12.61 -39.03
N VAL A 18 -7.47 -13.50 -38.07
CA VAL A 18 -7.67 -13.10 -36.67
C VAL A 18 -6.28 -12.74 -36.17
N CYS A 19 -5.98 -11.44 -36.12
CA CYS A 19 -4.91 -10.92 -35.28
C CYS A 19 -5.27 -11.26 -33.83
N LEU A 20 -4.82 -12.42 -33.36
CA LEU A 20 -4.65 -12.67 -31.94
C LEU A 20 -3.55 -11.73 -31.47
N ALA A 21 -3.93 -10.50 -31.16
CA ALA A 21 -3.11 -9.65 -30.31
C ALA A 21 -3.03 -10.37 -28.97
N TRP A 22 -1.84 -10.87 -28.67
CA TRP A 22 -1.47 -11.33 -27.34
C TRP A 22 -1.57 -10.11 -26.44
N PHE A 23 -2.74 -9.92 -25.82
CA PHE A 23 -2.83 -9.09 -24.63
C PHE A 23 -2.07 -9.85 -23.56
N ASP A 24 -0.82 -9.46 -23.34
CA ASP A 24 -0.06 -9.83 -22.16
C ASP A 24 -0.86 -9.40 -20.93
N ALA A 25 -1.60 -10.34 -20.34
CA ALA A 25 -2.39 -10.15 -19.13
C ALA A 25 -1.51 -9.91 -17.88
N THR A 26 -0.19 -9.80 -18.06
CA THR A 26 0.80 -9.55 -17.02
C THR A 26 1.03 -8.07 -16.76
N SER A 27 0.70 -7.15 -17.68
CA SER A 27 0.90 -5.71 -17.47
C SER A 27 -0.20 -5.04 -16.64
N VAL A 28 -1.41 -5.59 -16.61
CA VAL A 28 -2.58 -5.00 -15.93
C VAL A 28 -2.49 -5.10 -14.39
N LEU A 29 -1.64 -5.98 -13.85
CA LEU A 29 -1.51 -6.18 -12.40
C LEU A 29 -0.45 -5.29 -11.73
N ALA A 30 0.42 -4.64 -12.50
CA ALA A 30 1.50 -3.81 -11.95
C ALA A 30 1.23 -2.30 -12.03
N GLU A 31 0.31 -1.86 -12.88
CA GLU A 31 -0.02 -0.43 -12.99
C GLU A 31 -0.80 0.04 -11.75
N GLY A 32 -0.08 0.76 -10.88
CA GLY A 32 -0.66 1.53 -9.79
C GLY A 32 -0.79 0.79 -8.45
N GLU A 33 0.04 -0.20 -8.16
CA GLU A 33 0.11 -0.74 -6.78
C GLU A 33 0.61 0.34 -5.79
N GLU A 34 1.47 1.24 -6.28
CA GLU A 34 1.96 2.44 -5.59
C GLU A 34 1.61 3.73 -6.36
N PRO A 35 1.61 4.91 -5.70
CA PRO A 35 1.41 6.20 -6.37
C PRO A 35 2.55 6.52 -7.35
N THR A 36 2.19 6.99 -8.54
CA THR A 36 3.14 7.39 -9.60
C THR A 36 3.85 8.67 -9.22
N ASN A 37 3.08 9.66 -8.75
CA ASN A 37 3.59 10.96 -8.31
C ASN A 37 3.30 11.12 -6.81
N PRO A 38 4.07 10.47 -5.93
CA PRO A 38 3.70 10.42 -4.54
C PRO A 38 3.86 11.79 -3.87
N VAL A 39 2.85 12.24 -3.13
CA VAL A 39 2.86 13.49 -2.37
C VAL A 39 2.26 13.25 -0.99
N CYS A 40 2.71 14.02 0.02
CA CYS A 40 2.18 13.92 1.37
C CYS A 40 0.99 14.88 1.55
N ARG A 41 -0.21 14.34 1.81
CA ARG A 41 -1.42 15.15 2.01
C ARG A 41 -2.18 14.71 3.25
N ASN A 42 -2.79 15.67 3.95
CA ASN A 42 -3.68 15.38 5.07
C ASN A 42 -4.99 14.77 4.56
N ILE A 43 -5.32 13.59 5.07
CA ILE A 43 -6.61 12.94 4.83
C ILE A 43 -7.51 13.24 6.02
N ALA A 44 -8.68 13.83 5.76
CA ALA A 44 -9.62 14.13 6.81
C ALA A 44 -10.37 12.87 7.24
N LYS A 45 -10.65 12.73 8.54
CA LYS A 45 -11.40 11.61 9.07
C LYS A 45 -12.75 11.45 8.34
N GLY A 46 -13.02 10.25 7.84
CA GLY A 46 -14.26 9.95 7.11
C GLY A 46 -14.36 10.57 5.70
N SER A 47 -13.29 11.15 5.16
CA SER A 47 -13.29 11.61 3.76
C SER A 47 -13.21 10.46 2.75
N LEU A 48 -12.70 9.31 3.18
CA LEU A 48 -12.60 8.07 2.40
C LEU A 48 -13.83 7.19 2.66
N SER A 49 -14.36 6.55 1.62
CA SER A 49 -15.57 5.74 1.72
C SER A 49 -15.27 4.38 2.36
N PHE A 50 -14.12 3.79 2.04
CA PHE A 50 -13.70 2.51 2.59
C PHE A 50 -12.78 2.68 3.79
N CYS A 51 -11.61 3.31 3.63
CA CYS A 51 -10.60 3.55 4.66
C CYS A 51 -10.91 4.76 5.55
N SER A 52 -12.16 4.87 6.01
CA SER A 52 -12.67 6.00 6.79
C SER A 52 -11.96 6.27 8.13
N MET A 53 -11.18 5.31 8.62
CA MET A 53 -10.34 5.43 9.83
C MET A 53 -9.06 6.23 9.62
N VAL A 54 -8.65 6.48 8.38
CA VAL A 54 -7.45 7.27 8.09
C VAL A 54 -7.75 8.75 8.35
N ASP A 55 -6.99 9.37 9.26
CA ASP A 55 -7.16 10.77 9.69
C ASP A 55 -5.83 11.54 9.83
N TYR A 56 -4.79 11.05 9.15
CA TYR A 56 -3.43 11.59 9.20
C TYR A 56 -2.91 12.00 7.82
N SER A 57 -1.74 12.63 7.80
CA SER A 57 -1.02 12.91 6.55
C SER A 57 -0.50 11.62 5.94
N ALA A 58 -1.04 11.23 4.79
CA ALA A 58 -0.71 10.01 4.09
C ALA A 58 -0.11 10.31 2.71
N VAL A 59 0.66 9.36 2.20
CA VAL A 59 1.13 9.40 0.82
C VAL A 59 -0.05 9.12 -0.09
N VAL A 60 -0.29 10.02 -1.04
CA VAL A 60 -1.27 9.88 -2.11
C VAL A 60 -0.62 10.24 -3.45
N ASP A 61 -1.32 10.01 -4.55
CA ASP A 61 -0.87 10.50 -5.85
C ASP A 61 -1.18 11.99 -6.00
N ALA A 62 -0.28 12.75 -6.64
CA ALA A 62 -0.50 14.14 -6.97
C ALA A 62 -1.77 14.33 -7.83
N ASP A 63 -2.05 13.35 -8.70
CA ASP A 63 -3.20 13.32 -9.60
C ASP A 63 -4.48 12.79 -8.92
N ASP A 64 -4.36 12.22 -7.71
CA ASP A 64 -5.48 11.78 -6.85
C ASP A 64 -5.39 12.48 -5.48
N PRO A 65 -5.70 13.79 -5.40
CA PRO A 65 -5.51 14.58 -4.19
C PRO A 65 -6.43 14.15 -3.04
N THR A 66 -7.52 13.44 -3.32
CA THR A 66 -8.45 12.90 -2.32
C THR A 66 -8.07 11.50 -1.85
N GLY A 67 -7.20 10.79 -2.59
CA GLY A 67 -6.84 9.40 -2.32
C GLY A 67 -7.94 8.40 -2.70
N ALA A 68 -8.95 8.80 -3.48
CA ALA A 68 -10.11 7.97 -3.79
C ALA A 68 -9.76 6.73 -4.64
N LEU A 69 -8.73 6.83 -5.49
CA LEU A 69 -8.23 5.72 -6.28
C LEU A 69 -7.61 4.66 -5.37
N PHE A 70 -6.77 5.08 -4.42
CA PHE A 70 -6.15 4.16 -3.45
C PHE A 70 -7.16 3.57 -2.47
N ASP A 71 -8.20 4.33 -2.12
CA ASP A 71 -9.32 3.84 -1.30
C ASP A 71 -10.09 2.73 -2.02
N THR A 72 -10.40 2.94 -3.31
CA THR A 72 -11.05 1.93 -4.16
C THR A 72 -10.19 0.67 -4.31
N LYS A 73 -8.86 0.84 -4.46
CA LYS A 73 -7.91 -0.28 -4.49
C LYS A 73 -7.89 -1.04 -3.17
N ALA A 74 -7.88 -0.33 -2.03
CA ALA A 74 -7.96 -0.97 -0.72
C ALA A 74 -9.25 -1.79 -0.57
N GLU A 75 -10.39 -1.25 -1.01
CA GLU A 75 -11.65 -1.99 -1.02
C GLU A 75 -11.57 -3.24 -1.90
N PHE A 76 -11.00 -3.12 -3.10
CA PHE A 76 -10.84 -4.26 -4.01
C PHE A 76 -10.08 -5.42 -3.36
N TYR A 77 -8.94 -5.14 -2.72
CA TYR A 77 -8.17 -6.17 -1.99
C TYR A 77 -8.95 -6.75 -0.80
N TYR A 78 -9.73 -5.94 -0.10
CA TYR A 78 -10.60 -6.40 0.99
C TYR A 78 -11.71 -7.33 0.50
N ARG A 79 -12.37 -7.02 -0.63
CA ARG A 79 -13.46 -7.84 -1.18
C ARG A 79 -12.99 -9.25 -1.54
N ASN A 80 -11.77 -9.38 -2.05
CA ASN A 80 -11.18 -10.69 -2.34
C ASN A 80 -11.06 -11.56 -1.08
N VAL A 81 -10.64 -10.98 0.04
CA VAL A 81 -10.58 -11.69 1.32
C VAL A 81 -11.97 -12.02 1.86
N ASP A 82 -12.92 -11.08 1.78
CA ASP A 82 -14.29 -11.35 2.24
C ASP A 82 -14.94 -12.52 1.49
N ILE A 83 -14.70 -12.63 0.18
CA ILE A 83 -15.14 -13.76 -0.65
C ILE A 83 -14.52 -15.09 -0.18
N VAL A 84 -13.27 -15.10 0.28
CA VAL A 84 -12.63 -16.30 0.85
C VAL A 84 -13.27 -16.66 2.19
N LEU A 85 -13.49 -15.67 3.06
CA LEU A 85 -14.11 -15.87 4.38
C LEU A 85 -15.53 -16.43 4.27
N GLN A 86 -16.32 -16.00 3.29
CA GLN A 86 -17.67 -16.52 3.05
C GLN A 86 -17.67 -18.04 2.76
N ARG A 87 -16.66 -18.54 2.03
CA ARG A 87 -16.52 -19.98 1.74
C ARG A 87 -16.06 -20.80 2.93
N PHE A 88 -15.29 -20.19 3.85
CA PHE A 88 -14.79 -20.87 5.04
C PHE A 88 -15.88 -21.08 6.11
N GLY A 89 -17.06 -20.47 5.93
CA GLY A 89 -18.20 -20.63 6.83
C GLY A 89 -18.03 -19.83 8.11
N CYS A 90 -18.33 -18.52 8.05
CA CYS A 90 -18.22 -17.58 9.17
C CYS A 90 -19.08 -17.89 10.42
N HIS A 91 -19.90 -18.93 10.36
CA HIS A 91 -20.67 -19.44 11.49
C HIS A 91 -19.84 -20.32 12.43
N ALA A 92 -18.74 -20.90 11.95
CA ALA A 92 -17.85 -21.70 12.78
C ALA A 92 -16.76 -20.80 13.41
N LYS A 93 -16.70 -20.77 14.74
CA LYS A 93 -15.57 -20.15 15.44
C LYS A 93 -14.30 -20.99 15.21
N TYR A 94 -13.32 -20.41 14.52
CA TYR A 94 -12.00 -21.03 14.31
C TYR A 94 -11.01 -20.67 15.43
N SER A 95 -11.30 -19.64 16.24
CA SER A 95 -10.52 -19.22 17.40
C SER A 95 -11.40 -18.47 18.43
N VAL A 96 -10.78 -17.69 19.33
CA VAL A 96 -11.48 -16.66 20.12
C VAL A 96 -12.23 -15.66 19.21
N TYR A 97 -11.70 -15.45 17.99
CA TYR A 97 -12.18 -14.51 16.98
C TYR A 97 -13.08 -15.17 15.94
N GLY A 98 -13.98 -14.35 15.37
CA GLY A 98 -14.83 -14.70 14.24
C GLY A 98 -14.47 -13.91 12.97
N CYS A 99 -15.21 -14.17 11.89
CA CYS A 99 -14.96 -13.49 10.61
C CYS A 99 -15.06 -11.97 10.71
N ASP A 100 -15.90 -11.42 11.57
CA ASP A 100 -16.05 -9.97 11.70
C ASP A 100 -14.78 -9.34 12.29
N ASP A 101 -14.16 -9.99 13.26
CA ASP A 101 -12.86 -9.55 13.80
C ASP A 101 -11.77 -9.62 12.73
N CYS A 102 -11.75 -10.70 11.93
CA CYS A 102 -10.82 -10.85 10.80
C CYS A 102 -11.03 -9.75 9.74
N ARG A 103 -12.27 -9.49 9.35
CA ARG A 103 -12.63 -8.42 8.40
C ARG A 103 -12.15 -7.08 8.89
N GLU A 104 -12.40 -6.77 10.15
CA GLU A 104 -11.92 -5.52 10.74
C GLU A 104 -10.39 -5.45 10.72
N ALA A 105 -9.69 -6.48 11.21
CA ALA A 105 -8.24 -6.52 11.23
C ALA A 105 -7.64 -6.35 9.82
N TYR A 106 -8.15 -7.08 8.83
CA TYR A 106 -7.70 -7.00 7.45
C TYR A 106 -7.95 -5.61 6.85
N LYS A 107 -9.12 -5.01 7.15
CA LYS A 107 -9.45 -3.64 6.71
C LYS A 107 -8.44 -2.62 7.24
N TYR A 108 -8.10 -2.70 8.53
CA TYR A 108 -7.08 -1.82 9.11
C TYR A 108 -5.71 -2.03 8.47
N TRP A 109 -5.31 -3.28 8.29
CA TRP A 109 -4.05 -3.59 7.63
C TRP A 109 -4.00 -3.02 6.21
N ILE A 110 -4.97 -3.33 5.34
CA ILE A 110 -4.91 -2.89 3.94
C ILE A 110 -4.95 -1.36 3.83
N CYS A 111 -5.72 -0.68 4.69
CA CYS A 111 -5.76 0.78 4.74
C CYS A 111 -4.41 1.36 5.20
N SER A 112 -3.73 0.74 6.17
CA SER A 112 -2.39 1.17 6.58
C SER A 112 -1.34 1.00 5.48
N ILE A 113 -1.50 -0.01 4.61
CA ILE A 113 -0.60 -0.27 3.48
C ILE A 113 -0.86 0.69 2.33
N LYS A 114 -2.14 0.96 1.99
CA LYS A 114 -2.51 1.87 0.91
C LYS A 114 -2.32 3.35 1.28
N PHE A 115 -2.50 3.70 2.55
CA PHE A 115 -2.31 5.05 3.07
C PHE A 115 -1.17 5.10 4.08
N GLN A 116 0.06 4.98 3.58
CA GLN A 116 1.26 5.08 4.42
C GLN A 116 1.38 6.50 4.95
N LYS A 117 1.46 6.65 6.28
CA LYS A 117 1.59 7.95 6.93
C LYS A 117 2.91 8.62 6.51
N CYS A 118 2.95 9.93 6.38
CA CYS A 118 4.12 10.72 5.98
C CYS A 118 4.21 12.03 6.77
N GLY A 119 5.39 12.68 6.76
CA GLY A 119 5.63 13.96 7.44
C GLY A 119 6.86 13.96 8.34
N SER A 120 7.29 15.15 8.78
CA SER A 120 8.53 15.30 9.56
C SER A 120 8.46 14.59 10.91
N GLN A 121 9.54 13.90 11.28
CA GLN A 121 9.62 13.08 12.48
C GLN A 121 10.73 13.54 13.40
N THR A 122 10.48 13.43 14.69
CA THR A 122 11.53 13.56 15.71
C THR A 122 11.66 12.20 16.37
N VAL A 123 12.80 11.53 16.17
CA VAL A 123 13.13 10.25 16.83
C VAL A 123 14.13 10.56 17.93
N THR A 124 13.90 10.03 19.12
CA THR A 124 14.89 10.12 20.20
C THR A 124 15.73 8.85 20.16
N THR A 125 17.04 8.95 19.97
CA THR A 125 17.91 7.77 20.02
C THR A 125 17.97 7.21 21.44
N ASP A 126 18.44 5.96 21.58
CA ASP A 126 18.71 5.33 22.88
C ASP A 126 19.69 6.13 23.77
N GLN A 127 20.44 7.06 23.16
CA GLN A 127 21.36 7.99 23.81
C GLN A 127 20.70 9.31 24.22
N GLY A 128 19.37 9.45 24.06
CA GLY A 128 18.62 10.67 24.39
C GLY A 128 18.74 11.79 23.36
N ASN A 129 19.34 11.54 22.19
CA ASN A 129 19.50 12.57 21.16
C ASN A 129 18.25 12.68 20.31
N LEU A 130 17.71 13.89 20.17
CA LEU A 130 16.58 14.20 19.29
C LEU A 130 17.07 14.35 17.84
N LEU A 131 16.76 13.36 17.00
CA LEU A 131 17.01 13.40 15.57
C LEU A 131 15.74 13.83 14.84
N GLN A 132 15.79 14.98 14.18
CA GLN A 132 14.70 15.42 13.30
C GLN A 132 14.92 14.90 11.87
N TYR A 133 14.09 13.96 11.47
CA TYR A 133 13.99 13.46 10.11
C TYR A 133 12.96 14.30 9.36
N TYR A 134 13.43 15.13 8.43
CA TYR A 134 12.54 15.86 7.54
C TYR A 134 12.25 14.98 6.32
N THR A 135 11.02 14.49 6.23
CA THR A 135 10.56 13.68 5.10
C THR A 135 10.15 14.59 3.93
N GLN A 136 11.10 15.09 3.15
CA GLN A 136 10.75 15.41 1.76
C GLN A 136 10.35 14.08 1.12
N GLN A 137 9.20 14.00 0.44
CA GLN A 137 8.94 12.84 -0.41
C GLN A 137 10.03 12.85 -1.48
N CYS A 138 10.93 11.87 -1.47
CA CYS A 138 12.03 11.84 -2.44
C CYS A 138 11.44 11.65 -3.84
N ASP A 139 11.70 12.61 -4.72
CA ASP A 139 11.35 12.52 -6.13
C ASP A 139 12.29 11.54 -6.82
N PHE A 140 11.76 10.37 -7.22
CA PHE A 140 12.53 9.33 -7.93
C PHE A 140 12.77 9.67 -9.41
N THR A 141 12.22 10.80 -9.90
CA THR A 141 12.33 11.18 -11.32
C THR A 141 13.73 11.68 -11.70
N SER A 142 14.67 11.81 -10.76
CA SER A 142 16.04 12.30 -11.02
C SER A 142 17.11 11.19 -11.12
N THR A 143 16.76 9.90 -11.18
CA THR A 143 17.74 8.80 -11.35
C THR A 143 17.84 8.26 -12.78
N LEU A 144 17.58 9.09 -13.79
CA LEU A 144 17.89 8.77 -15.21
C LEU A 144 18.93 9.71 -15.85
N THR A 145 19.74 10.41 -15.06
CA THR A 145 20.99 11.00 -15.56
C THR A 145 22.17 10.45 -14.77
N THR A 146 22.41 9.15 -14.95
CA THR A 146 23.66 8.51 -14.53
C THR A 146 24.85 9.23 -15.14
N SER A 147 25.61 9.90 -14.28
CA SER A 147 27.06 10.12 -14.34
C SER A 147 27.66 10.39 -15.73
N ALA A 148 27.89 11.65 -16.05
CA ALA A 148 29.16 12.08 -16.64
C ALA A 148 29.28 13.62 -16.65
N ALA A 149 30.44 14.07 -16.19
CA ALA A 149 31.09 15.33 -16.53
C ALA A 149 30.72 16.62 -15.78
N ALA A 150 31.81 17.18 -15.22
CA ALA A 150 32.18 18.59 -15.21
C ALA A 150 31.51 19.54 -14.20
N SER A 151 32.31 19.87 -13.18
CA SER A 151 32.69 21.24 -12.81
C SER A 151 31.85 22.38 -13.41
N SER A 152 31.15 23.12 -12.56
CA SER A 152 31.14 24.58 -12.66
C SER A 152 30.78 25.25 -11.35
N LEU A 153 31.75 26.03 -10.88
CA LEU A 153 31.56 27.17 -9.99
C LEU A 153 30.40 28.02 -10.50
N SER A 154 29.37 28.23 -9.68
CA SER A 154 28.36 29.27 -9.91
C SER A 154 28.14 30.06 -8.63
N THR A 155 28.77 31.22 -8.61
CA THR A 155 28.56 32.32 -7.66
C THR A 155 27.26 33.03 -8.00
N SER A 156 26.25 32.94 -7.13
CA SER A 156 25.20 33.96 -7.01
C SER A 156 24.41 33.81 -5.71
N THR A 157 24.93 34.53 -4.70
CA THR A 157 24.21 35.41 -3.78
C THR A 157 22.74 35.14 -3.42
N THR A 158 22.56 34.85 -2.11
CA THR A 158 21.46 35.23 -1.20
C THR A 158 20.48 34.11 -0.76
N ALA A 159 20.76 33.56 0.44
CA ALA A 159 19.87 32.95 1.45
C ALA A 159 18.91 31.81 1.01
N ARG A 160 18.99 30.57 1.52
CA ARG A 160 19.15 30.12 2.91
C ARG A 160 19.89 28.77 2.98
N LYS A 161 20.72 28.61 4.01
CA LYS A 161 21.24 27.33 4.53
C LYS A 161 20.09 26.39 4.90
N GLY A 162 20.17 25.11 4.52
CA GLY A 162 19.41 24.04 5.19
C GLY A 162 19.25 22.75 4.40
N ALA A 163 20.05 21.75 4.77
CA ALA A 163 19.92 20.32 4.46
C ALA A 163 20.17 19.87 3.01
N THR A 164 21.40 19.41 2.76
CA THR A 164 21.69 18.38 1.75
C THR A 164 20.89 17.11 2.12
N SER A 165 19.70 16.93 1.56
CA SER A 165 18.89 15.73 1.78
C SER A 165 19.41 14.59 0.89
N THR A 166 20.35 13.81 1.40
CA THR A 166 20.71 12.53 0.78
C THR A 166 19.55 11.57 0.97
N CYS A 167 18.76 11.34 -0.07
CA CYS A 167 17.70 10.34 -0.08
C CYS A 167 18.35 8.95 0.07
N VAL A 168 18.09 8.26 1.17
CA VAL A 168 18.48 6.87 1.35
C VAL A 168 17.41 6.00 0.66
N GLU A 169 17.83 5.02 -0.12
CA GLU A 169 16.95 4.02 -0.73
C GLU A 169 16.21 3.27 0.40
N GLY A 170 14.87 3.35 0.43
CA GLY A 170 14.04 2.87 1.55
C GLY A 170 13.75 3.89 2.66
N SER A 171 14.27 5.12 2.55
CA SER A 171 13.83 6.31 3.31
C SER A 171 12.83 7.12 2.48
N SER A 172 11.82 6.46 1.95
CA SER A 172 10.58 7.15 1.57
C SER A 172 10.14 7.92 2.81
N GLY A 173 9.67 9.15 2.67
CA GLY A 173 9.25 10.03 3.76
C GLY A 173 8.04 9.55 4.59
N ARG A 174 7.97 8.26 4.87
CA ARG A 174 6.83 7.46 5.26
C ARG A 174 7.12 6.85 6.63
N TYR A 175 6.16 6.93 7.54
CA TYR A 175 6.18 6.20 8.79
C TYR A 175 6.01 4.71 8.48
N ARG A 176 6.80 3.87 9.13
CA ARG A 176 6.58 2.41 9.12
C ARG A 176 5.26 2.10 9.80
N THR A 177 4.47 1.20 9.23
CA THR A 177 3.28 0.64 9.88
C THR A 177 3.69 -0.19 11.08
N CYS A 178 2.93 -0.13 12.17
CA CYS A 178 3.22 -0.98 13.31
C CYS A 178 3.08 -2.47 12.94
N LEU A 179 4.08 -3.28 13.29
CA LEU A 179 4.09 -4.73 13.01
C LEU A 179 2.84 -5.41 13.57
N SER A 180 2.36 -4.93 14.72
CA SER A 180 1.15 -5.43 15.36
C SER A 180 -0.13 -5.27 14.53
N ILE A 181 -0.19 -4.34 13.58
CA ILE A 181 -1.33 -4.22 12.66
C ILE A 181 -1.36 -5.43 11.72
N CYS A 182 -0.18 -5.87 11.26
CA CYS A 182 -0.05 -7.09 10.47
C CYS A 182 -0.39 -8.32 11.33
N GLU A 183 0.18 -8.42 12.53
CA GLU A 183 -0.02 -9.57 13.42
C GLU A 183 -1.48 -9.70 13.91
N ASP A 184 -2.23 -8.59 13.99
CA ASP A 184 -3.67 -8.62 14.28
C ASP A 184 -4.44 -9.44 13.24
N VAL A 185 -4.06 -9.36 11.96
CA VAL A 185 -4.65 -10.16 10.88
C VAL A 185 -4.33 -11.64 11.08
N VAL A 186 -3.05 -11.99 11.30
CA VAL A 186 -2.60 -13.38 11.51
C VAL A 186 -3.36 -14.03 12.66
N ARG A 187 -3.60 -13.29 13.73
CA ARG A 187 -4.27 -13.76 14.94
C ARG A 187 -5.77 -13.91 14.77
N LYS A 188 -6.42 -12.96 14.09
CA LYS A 188 -7.88 -12.91 13.98
C LYS A 188 -8.42 -13.66 12.78
N CYS A 189 -7.62 -13.95 11.77
CA CYS A 189 -8.07 -14.58 10.53
C CYS A 189 -7.76 -16.09 10.48
N PRO A 190 -8.55 -16.86 9.71
CA PRO A 190 -8.29 -18.28 9.52
C PRO A 190 -7.01 -18.51 8.72
N TYR A 191 -6.32 -19.61 9.01
CA TYR A 191 -5.05 -19.99 8.38
C TYR A 191 -5.12 -20.10 6.84
N VAL A 192 -6.32 -20.31 6.28
CA VAL A 192 -6.57 -20.40 4.83
C VAL A 192 -6.18 -19.12 4.08
N LEU A 193 -6.18 -17.96 4.74
CA LEU A 193 -5.71 -16.71 4.12
C LEU A 193 -4.19 -16.68 3.91
N ASN A 194 -3.45 -17.60 4.55
CA ASN A 194 -2.00 -17.72 4.46
C ASN A 194 -1.25 -16.40 4.66
N PHE A 195 -1.79 -15.54 5.53
CA PHE A 195 -1.27 -14.21 5.80
C PHE A 195 0.02 -14.30 6.62
N GLN A 196 1.06 -13.55 6.23
CA GLN A 196 2.39 -13.64 6.81
C GLN A 196 2.93 -12.25 7.13
N CYS A 197 3.45 -12.09 8.34
CA CYS A 197 4.09 -10.87 8.80
C CYS A 197 5.60 -11.05 8.86
N PRO A 198 6.39 -9.98 8.59
CA PRO A 198 7.84 -10.06 8.72
C PRO A 198 8.22 -10.30 10.19
N THR A 199 9.29 -11.06 10.41
CA THR A 199 9.81 -11.35 11.76
C THR A 199 10.82 -10.33 12.25
N THR A 200 11.23 -9.39 11.40
CA THR A 200 12.21 -8.34 11.69
C THR A 200 11.71 -6.99 11.21
N GLU A 201 12.34 -5.92 11.69
CA GLU A 201 12.17 -4.57 11.14
C GLU A 201 12.33 -4.59 9.61
N THR A 202 11.44 -3.89 8.92
CA THR A 202 11.51 -3.68 7.47
C THR A 202 11.32 -2.20 7.16
N PRO A 203 11.60 -1.76 5.93
CA PRO A 203 11.25 -0.40 5.51
C PRO A 203 9.75 -0.06 5.65
N PHE A 204 8.87 -1.07 5.74
CA PHE A 204 7.41 -0.90 5.80
C PHE A 204 6.81 -1.17 7.18
N PHE A 205 7.44 -2.02 7.99
CA PHE A 205 6.94 -2.45 9.30
C PHE A 205 7.95 -2.20 10.41
N SER A 206 7.45 -1.76 11.57
CA SER A 206 8.26 -1.59 12.78
C SER A 206 7.57 -2.11 14.03
N SER A 207 8.34 -2.76 14.89
CA SER A 207 7.96 -3.22 16.23
C SER A 207 8.03 -2.11 17.29
N ASP A 208 8.67 -0.97 16.98
CA ASP A 208 8.73 0.17 17.87
C ASP A 208 7.39 0.95 17.85
N ILE A 209 6.57 0.67 18.86
CA ILE A 209 5.24 1.27 19.07
C ILE A 209 5.25 2.79 19.27
N THR A 210 6.42 3.38 19.53
CA THR A 210 6.57 4.83 19.74
C THR A 210 6.75 5.59 18.43
N THR A 211 7.31 4.94 17.40
CA THR A 211 7.65 5.59 16.12
C THR A 211 6.79 5.11 14.95
N CYS A 212 6.15 3.95 15.06
CA CYS A 212 5.34 3.39 13.98
C CYS A 212 3.94 4.03 13.84
N ASN A 213 3.34 3.88 12.66
CA ASN A 213 1.99 4.31 12.35
C ASN A 213 0.96 3.30 12.89
N LYS A 214 0.22 3.72 13.91
CA LYS A 214 -0.86 2.96 14.55
C LYS A 214 -2.27 3.30 14.05
N MET A 215 -2.39 4.20 13.08
CA MET A 215 -3.67 4.79 12.66
C MET A 215 -4.42 5.39 13.87
N ASP A 216 -5.75 5.29 13.91
CA ASP A 216 -6.59 5.74 15.02
C ASP A 216 -6.70 4.72 16.19
N ARG A 217 -6.03 3.57 16.09
CA ARG A 217 -6.03 2.55 17.16
C ARG A 217 -5.06 2.93 18.28
N VAL A 218 -5.59 3.51 19.35
CA VAL A 218 -4.85 3.88 20.56
C VAL A 218 -5.08 2.93 21.75
N THR A 219 -6.12 2.12 21.70
CA THR A 219 -6.48 1.14 22.73
C THR A 219 -6.66 -0.24 22.14
N ASN A 220 -6.38 -1.28 22.93
CA ASN A 220 -6.51 -2.66 22.47
C ASN A 220 -8.01 -3.00 22.35
N PRO A 221 -8.49 -3.46 21.18
CA PRO A 221 -9.90 -3.79 20.97
C PRO A 221 -10.43 -4.88 21.92
N ASP A 222 -9.57 -5.85 22.27
CA ASP A 222 -9.90 -6.98 23.13
C ASP A 222 -9.72 -6.65 24.63
N ARG A 223 -8.87 -5.67 24.94
CA ARG A 223 -8.55 -5.24 26.31
C ARG A 223 -8.40 -3.72 26.39
N PRO A 224 -9.52 -2.97 26.50
CA PRO A 224 -9.50 -1.51 26.45
C PRO A 224 -8.60 -0.82 27.50
N SER A 225 -8.28 -1.52 28.59
CA SER A 225 -7.35 -1.05 29.64
C SER A 225 -5.88 -1.06 29.22
N ARG A 226 -5.54 -1.64 28.06
CA ARG A 226 -4.16 -1.72 27.56
C ARG A 226 -3.96 -0.82 26.34
N PRO A 227 -2.78 -0.18 26.22
CA PRO A 227 -2.44 0.61 25.05
C PRO A 227 -2.35 -0.28 23.81
N TRP A 228 -2.70 0.29 22.65
CA TRP A 228 -2.46 -0.31 21.34
C TRP A 228 -1.68 0.69 20.47
N PRO A 229 -0.77 0.23 19.63
CA PRO A 229 -0.29 -1.14 19.51
C PRO A 229 0.56 -1.52 20.72
N GLY A 230 0.35 -2.72 21.25
CA GLY A 230 1.20 -3.29 22.29
C GLY A 230 2.16 -4.31 21.66
N THR A 231 3.27 -4.62 22.34
CA THR A 231 4.02 -5.82 21.96
C THR A 231 3.22 -7.03 22.42
N PHE A 232 3.15 -8.10 21.63
CA PHE A 232 2.44 -9.31 22.06
C PHE A 232 3.10 -9.99 23.26
N ALA A 233 4.33 -9.61 23.61
CA ALA A 233 4.97 -9.99 24.86
C ALA A 233 4.31 -9.35 26.11
N ASP A 234 3.55 -8.25 25.92
CA ASP A 234 2.81 -7.57 26.97
C ASP A 234 1.34 -8.06 27.10
N ALA A 235 0.97 -9.15 26.38
CA ALA A 235 -0.37 -9.75 26.33
C ALA A 235 -0.67 -10.71 27.51
#